data_AF-A0A7C2E014-F1
#
_entry.id   AF-A0A7C2E014-F1
#
_cell.length_a   1.000
_cell.length_b   1.000
_cell.length_c   1.000
_cell.angle_alpha   90.00
_cell.angle_beta   90.00
_cell.angle_gamma   90.00
#
_symmetry.space_group_name_H-M   'P 1'
#
loop_
_entity.id
_entity.type
_entity.pdbx_description
1 polymer ?
#
loop_
_entity_poly.entity_id
_entity_poly.type
_entity_poly.pdbx_seq_one_letter_code
_entity_poly.pdbx_strand_id
1 'polypeptide(L)'
;MTIGQFLKAEDGKVTSVKVLDQYYEKFFQVDRWKELYDSYTELRARIWDTCPIYVGLYEDQRNMPTFGNGILLLGDASGLDAAAIADGVPAAWFSAEIAAQTAVEALKAGDTSASFLSRYGQRLLEHPLITALMTDPHRRDLAKAAKSGSEAELHRRVNQGWGIRVMGRLALPVIRAVLKELRKDPRILTDWLNMFGRYCRFYA
;
A
#
# COMPACT_ATOMS: atom_id res chain seq x y z
N MET A 1 -12.39 23.03 -6.54
CA MET A 1 -13.08 22.56 -5.33
C MET A 1 -12.32 21.37 -4.79
N THR A 2 -11.56 21.57 -3.72
CA THR A 2 -10.61 20.58 -3.17
C THR A 2 -11.31 19.71 -2.12
N ILE A 3 -11.10 18.39 -2.18
CA ILE A 3 -11.70 17.35 -1.31
C ILE A 3 -11.60 17.65 0.21
N GLY A 4 -10.69 18.53 0.64
CA GLY A 4 -10.50 18.90 2.05
C GLY A 4 -11.56 19.81 2.69
N GLN A 5 -12.55 20.34 1.96
CA GLN A 5 -13.56 21.23 2.55
C GLN A 5 -14.69 20.50 3.32
N PHE A 6 -14.81 19.18 3.19
CA PHE A 6 -15.86 18.39 3.87
C PHE A 6 -15.55 18.01 5.33
N LEU A 7 -14.37 18.36 5.83
CA LEU A 7 -13.90 17.96 7.17
C LEU A 7 -14.07 19.05 8.25
N LYS A 8 -14.72 20.17 7.93
CA LYS A 8 -14.94 21.26 8.90
C LYS A 8 -16.32 21.10 9.55
N ALA A 9 -16.35 20.67 10.82
CA ALA A 9 -17.55 20.76 11.65
C ALA A 9 -17.87 22.23 11.98
N GLU A 10 -19.15 22.56 12.16
CA GLU A 10 -19.66 23.93 12.37
C GLU A 10 -19.07 24.64 13.61
N ASP A 11 -18.50 23.89 14.55
CA ASP A 11 -17.93 24.38 15.81
C ASP A 11 -16.39 24.46 15.82
N GLY A 12 -15.73 24.14 14.70
CA GLY A 12 -14.28 24.27 14.55
C GLY A 12 -13.46 23.21 15.30
N LYS A 13 -14.06 22.13 15.84
CA LYS A 13 -13.32 21.00 16.42
C LYS A 13 -13.58 19.70 15.64
N VAL A 14 -12.54 19.11 15.06
CA VAL A 14 -12.63 17.85 14.31
C VAL A 14 -12.69 16.67 15.28
N THR A 15 -13.87 16.07 15.45
CA THR A 15 -14.03 14.74 16.05
C THR A 15 -14.04 13.69 14.93
N SER A 16 -12.85 13.25 14.52
CA SER A 16 -12.60 12.48 13.30
C SER A 16 -13.45 11.22 13.11
N VAL A 17 -13.97 10.61 14.18
CA VAL A 17 -14.80 9.40 14.10
C VAL A 17 -16.27 9.72 13.88
N LYS A 18 -16.84 10.72 14.57
CA LYS A 18 -18.25 11.11 14.41
C LYS A 18 -18.52 11.86 13.11
N VAL A 19 -17.52 12.59 12.60
CA VAL A 19 -17.63 13.31 11.32
C VAL A 19 -17.66 12.34 10.14
N LEU A 20 -17.03 11.16 10.24
CA LEU A 20 -17.13 10.13 9.21
C LEU A 20 -18.54 9.51 9.18
N ASP A 21 -19.13 9.19 10.33
CA ASP A 21 -20.50 8.66 10.39
C ASP A 21 -21.52 9.67 9.86
N GLN A 22 -21.41 10.95 10.27
CA GLN A 22 -22.24 12.03 9.75
C GLN A 22 -21.97 12.33 8.27
N TYR A 23 -20.72 12.20 7.83
CA TYR A 23 -20.36 12.33 6.42
C TYR A 23 -21.01 11.22 5.61
N TYR A 24 -20.93 9.96 6.04
CA TYR A 24 -21.62 8.86 5.36
C TYR A 24 -23.14 9.05 5.38
N GLU A 25 -23.74 9.37 6.53
CA GLU A 25 -25.18 9.68 6.62
C GLU A 25 -25.59 10.79 5.65
N LYS A 26 -24.86 11.92 5.62
CA LYS A 26 -25.19 13.05 4.75
C LYS A 26 -24.84 12.79 3.28
N PHE A 27 -23.78 12.04 3.00
CA PHE A 27 -23.36 11.66 1.65
C PHE A 27 -24.41 10.80 0.95
N PHE A 28 -25.09 9.91 1.69
CA PHE A 28 -26.21 9.13 1.16
C PHE A 28 -27.56 9.87 1.16
N GLN A 29 -27.65 11.04 1.81
CA GLN A 29 -28.85 11.89 1.83
C GLN A 29 -28.89 12.95 0.72
N VAL A 30 -27.77 13.24 0.06
CA VAL A 30 -27.78 14.13 -1.12
C VAL A 30 -28.08 13.34 -2.39
N ASP A 31 -29.14 13.74 -3.09
CA ASP A 31 -29.56 13.12 -4.36
C ASP A 31 -28.46 13.15 -5.42
N ARG A 32 -27.49 14.05 -5.29
CA ARG A 32 -26.27 14.08 -6.10
C ARG A 32 -25.54 12.73 -6.15
N TRP A 33 -25.54 11.95 -5.06
CA TRP A 33 -24.96 10.61 -5.08
C TRP A 33 -25.83 9.60 -5.84
N LYS A 34 -27.15 9.80 -5.90
CA LYS A 34 -27.98 8.99 -6.78
C LYS A 34 -27.79 9.42 -8.24
N GLU A 35 -27.92 10.71 -8.51
CA GLU A 35 -27.88 11.30 -9.84
C GLU A 35 -26.54 11.13 -10.57
N LEU A 36 -25.40 11.31 -9.90
CA LEU A 36 -24.09 11.26 -10.56
C LEU A 36 -23.49 9.87 -10.64
N TYR A 37 -24.06 8.92 -9.90
CA TYR A 37 -23.27 7.86 -9.32
C TYR A 37 -24.06 6.55 -9.26
N ASP A 38 -25.38 6.55 -9.01
CA ASP A 38 -26.21 5.34 -8.95
C ASP A 38 -26.28 4.60 -10.28
N SER A 39 -26.47 5.34 -11.37
CA SER A 39 -26.44 4.81 -12.74
C SER A 39 -25.08 4.21 -13.13
N TYR A 40 -24.02 4.52 -12.39
CA TYR A 40 -22.67 4.00 -12.58
C TYR A 40 -22.21 3.12 -11.42
N THR A 41 -23.11 2.70 -10.53
CA THR A 41 -22.76 1.85 -9.39
C THR A 41 -22.15 0.54 -9.86
N GLU A 42 -22.69 -0.06 -10.93
CA GLU A 42 -22.12 -1.26 -11.53
C GLU A 42 -20.76 -1.01 -12.20
N LEU A 43 -20.62 0.12 -12.91
CA LEU A 43 -19.35 0.52 -13.53
C LEU A 43 -18.27 0.82 -12.48
N ARG A 44 -18.61 1.47 -11.38
CA ARG A 44 -17.69 1.75 -10.28
C ARG A 44 -17.38 0.50 -9.48
N ALA A 45 -18.36 -0.37 -9.24
CA ALA A 45 -18.10 -1.69 -8.71
C ALA A 45 -17.09 -2.42 -9.60
N ARG A 46 -17.14 -2.27 -10.93
CA ARG A 46 -16.11 -2.78 -11.86
C ARG A 46 -14.77 -2.04 -11.83
N ILE A 47 -14.73 -0.74 -11.53
CA ILE A 47 -13.48 0.02 -11.34
C ILE A 47 -12.79 -0.41 -10.03
N TRP A 48 -13.58 -0.70 -8.99
CA TRP A 48 -13.12 -1.28 -7.72
C TRP A 48 -12.99 -2.80 -7.78
N ASP A 49 -13.53 -3.46 -8.81
CA ASP A 49 -13.17 -4.79 -9.28
C ASP A 49 -11.81 -4.70 -9.99
N THR A 50 -10.85 -4.09 -9.26
CA THR A 50 -9.46 -3.96 -9.66
C THR A 50 -8.98 -5.33 -10.05
N CYS A 51 -8.42 -5.49 -11.26
CA CYS A 51 -7.71 -6.70 -11.64
C CYS A 51 -6.72 -7.02 -10.54
N PRO A 52 -6.95 -8.08 -9.74
CA PRO A 52 -6.11 -8.27 -8.59
C PRO A 52 -4.77 -8.80 -9.10
N ILE A 53 -3.76 -7.97 -9.00
CA ILE A 53 -2.37 -8.35 -9.22
C ILE A 53 -2.03 -9.25 -8.03
N TYR A 54 -1.79 -10.53 -8.28
CA TYR A 54 -1.38 -11.51 -7.28
C TYR A 54 -0.03 -12.13 -7.64
N VAL A 55 0.76 -11.42 -8.43
CA VAL A 55 2.03 -11.90 -9.00
C VAL A 55 2.98 -12.35 -7.90
N GLY A 56 3.01 -11.66 -6.76
CA GLY A 56 3.79 -12.07 -5.58
C GLY A 56 3.37 -13.40 -4.93
N LEU A 57 2.18 -13.94 -5.24
CA LEU A 57 1.60 -15.14 -4.62
C LEU A 57 1.73 -16.42 -5.45
N TYR A 58 1.97 -16.33 -6.76
CA TYR A 58 2.17 -17.48 -7.64
C TYR A 58 3.67 -17.70 -7.86
N GLU A 59 4.16 -18.91 -7.65
CA GLU A 59 5.60 -19.20 -7.62
C GLU A 59 6.30 -18.91 -8.95
N ASP A 60 5.67 -19.28 -10.06
CA ASP A 60 6.13 -19.00 -11.42
C ASP A 60 6.20 -17.50 -11.73
N GLN A 61 5.19 -16.74 -11.29
CA GLN A 61 5.12 -15.29 -11.51
C GLN A 61 6.06 -14.52 -10.57
N ARG A 62 6.21 -14.97 -9.32
CA ARG A 62 7.10 -14.38 -8.32
C ARG A 62 8.58 -14.50 -8.70
N ASN A 63 8.93 -15.55 -9.42
CA ASN A 63 10.30 -15.78 -9.88
C ASN A 63 10.61 -15.05 -11.20
N MET A 64 9.66 -14.28 -11.76
CA MET A 64 9.93 -13.47 -12.94
C MET A 64 10.99 -12.40 -12.61
N PRO A 65 11.98 -12.22 -13.50
CA PRO A 65 13.05 -11.25 -13.27
C PRO A 65 12.48 -9.84 -13.29
N THR A 66 12.85 -9.03 -12.29
CA THR A 66 12.53 -7.60 -12.22
C THR A 66 13.60 -6.73 -12.86
N PHE A 67 14.56 -7.34 -13.57
CA PHE A 67 15.70 -6.68 -14.21
C PHE A 67 16.13 -7.41 -15.48
N GLY A 68 16.82 -6.71 -16.37
CA GLY A 68 17.41 -7.23 -17.61
C GLY A 68 18.53 -6.31 -18.10
N ASN A 69 19.10 -6.56 -19.29
CA ASN A 69 20.13 -5.69 -19.85
C ASN A 69 19.57 -4.27 -20.09
N GLY A 70 20.03 -3.30 -19.29
CA GLY A 70 19.56 -1.92 -19.34
C GLY A 70 18.13 -1.71 -18.84
N ILE A 71 17.51 -2.69 -18.18
CA ILE A 71 16.09 -2.64 -17.78
C ILE A 71 15.94 -2.94 -16.29
N LEU A 72 15.10 -2.15 -15.62
CA LEU A 72 14.58 -2.38 -14.27
C LEU A 72 13.05 -2.25 -14.31
N LEU A 73 12.34 -3.20 -13.70
CA LEU A 73 10.89 -3.19 -13.53
C LEU A 73 10.58 -2.88 -12.06
N LEU A 74 9.66 -1.94 -11.81
CA LEU A 74 9.29 -1.48 -10.47
C LEU A 74 7.77 -1.29 -10.35
N GLY A 75 7.26 -1.23 -9.11
CA GLY A 75 5.84 -1.15 -8.81
C GLY A 75 5.01 -2.27 -9.44
N ASP A 76 3.83 -1.93 -9.93
CA ASP A 76 2.86 -2.86 -10.54
C ASP A 76 3.46 -3.62 -11.73
N ALA A 77 4.35 -2.98 -12.52
CA ALA A 77 5.00 -3.62 -13.65
C ALA A 77 5.93 -4.78 -13.25
N SER A 78 6.41 -4.78 -12.01
CA SER A 78 7.18 -5.87 -11.40
C SER A 78 6.35 -6.76 -10.47
N GLY A 79 5.03 -6.59 -10.43
CA GLY A 79 4.16 -7.34 -9.53
C GLY A 79 4.40 -7.06 -8.05
N LEU A 80 4.82 -5.83 -7.72
CA LEU A 80 5.05 -5.40 -6.34
C LEU A 80 3.76 -4.83 -5.74
N ASP A 81 2.75 -5.68 -5.61
CA ASP A 81 1.49 -5.32 -4.95
C ASP A 81 1.57 -5.59 -3.44
N ALA A 82 1.01 -4.70 -2.61
CA ALA A 82 0.66 -5.09 -1.25
C ALA A 82 -0.71 -5.75 -1.27
N ALA A 83 -0.70 -7.04 -1.62
CA ALA A 83 -1.89 -7.87 -1.61
C ALA A 83 -2.70 -7.63 -0.34
N ALA A 84 -2.07 -7.67 0.85
CA ALA A 84 -2.76 -7.62 2.14
C ALA A 84 -3.72 -6.43 2.38
N ILE A 85 -3.32 -5.21 2.01
CA ILE A 85 -3.99 -3.98 2.49
C ILE A 85 -4.49 -3.09 1.36
N ALA A 86 -4.39 -3.54 0.11
CA ALA A 86 -4.74 -2.76 -1.07
C ALA A 86 -4.01 -1.42 -1.19
N ASP A 87 -2.78 -1.37 -0.67
CA ASP A 87 -1.93 -0.19 -0.70
C ASP A 87 -0.70 -0.43 -1.59
N GLY A 88 -0.62 0.25 -2.73
CA GLY A 88 0.56 0.17 -3.59
C GLY A 88 1.70 1.10 -3.16
N VAL A 89 1.43 2.07 -2.28
CA VAL A 89 2.34 3.20 -2.05
C VAL A 89 3.68 2.75 -1.47
N PRO A 90 3.74 1.91 -0.41
CA PRO A 90 5.03 1.49 0.15
C PRO A 90 5.86 0.67 -0.85
N ALA A 91 5.23 -0.26 -1.55
CA ALA A 91 5.91 -1.12 -2.51
C ALA A 91 6.43 -0.34 -3.72
N ALA A 92 5.64 0.61 -4.24
CA ALA A 92 6.04 1.51 -5.32
C ALA A 92 7.19 2.44 -4.88
N TRP A 93 7.09 3.04 -3.69
CA TRP A 93 8.10 3.98 -3.19
C TRP A 93 9.43 3.28 -2.96
N PHE A 94 9.47 2.23 -2.14
CA PHE A 94 10.72 1.56 -1.80
C PHE A 94 11.38 0.93 -3.02
N SER A 95 10.59 0.32 -3.93
CA SER A 95 11.15 -0.22 -5.17
C SER A 95 11.72 0.85 -6.09
N ALA A 96 11.06 2.01 -6.22
CA ALA A 96 11.57 3.13 -6.99
C ALA A 96 12.90 3.67 -6.42
N GLU A 97 13.00 3.81 -5.09
CA GLU A 97 14.23 4.24 -4.44
C GLU A 97 15.40 3.28 -4.71
N ILE A 98 15.17 1.98 -4.49
CA ILE A 98 16.19 0.94 -4.71
C ILE A 98 16.60 0.91 -6.19
N ALA A 99 15.63 0.96 -7.11
CA ALA A 99 15.88 0.97 -8.54
C ALA A 99 16.72 2.19 -8.96
N ALA A 100 16.39 3.38 -8.46
CA ALA A 100 17.15 4.60 -8.74
C ALA A 100 18.59 4.50 -8.22
N GLN A 101 18.79 3.99 -7.01
CA GLN A 101 20.13 3.76 -6.47
C GLN A 101 20.93 2.78 -7.33
N THR A 102 20.35 1.64 -7.71
CA THR A 102 21.00 0.66 -8.58
C THR A 102 21.32 1.24 -9.96
N ALA A 103 20.42 2.05 -10.54
CA ALA A 103 20.67 2.71 -11.82
C ALA A 103 21.84 3.72 -11.73
N VAL A 104 21.91 4.51 -10.66
CA VAL A 104 23.03 5.44 -10.43
C VAL A 104 24.36 4.69 -10.27
N GLU A 105 24.36 3.58 -9.53
CA GLU A 105 25.55 2.73 -9.38
C GLU A 105 26.00 2.14 -10.73
N ALA A 106 25.06 1.65 -11.54
CA ALA A 106 25.32 1.09 -12.87
C ALA A 106 25.93 2.12 -13.82
N LEU A 107 25.35 3.33 -13.85
CA LEU A 107 25.86 4.43 -14.68
C LEU A 107 27.26 4.87 -14.26
N LYS A 108 27.55 4.93 -12.95
CA LYS A 108 28.89 5.26 -12.44
C LYS A 108 29.92 4.17 -12.77
N ALA A 109 29.51 2.91 -12.74
CA ALA A 109 30.36 1.78 -13.09
C ALA A 109 30.52 1.59 -14.61
N GLY A 110 29.68 2.23 -15.42
CA GLY A 110 29.61 1.99 -16.87
C GLY A 110 29.08 0.60 -17.23
N ASP A 111 28.31 -0.03 -16.33
CA ASP A 111 27.83 -1.41 -16.49
C ASP A 111 26.32 -1.49 -16.22
N THR A 112 25.54 -1.54 -17.31
CA THR A 112 24.09 -1.73 -17.28
C THR A 112 23.68 -3.17 -17.64
N SER A 113 24.58 -4.14 -17.51
CA SER A 113 24.28 -5.54 -17.77
C SER A 113 23.25 -6.09 -16.78
N ALA A 114 22.52 -7.14 -17.18
CA ALA A 114 21.60 -7.85 -16.29
C ALA A 114 22.32 -8.38 -15.03
N SER A 115 23.59 -8.78 -15.16
CA SER A 115 24.41 -9.22 -14.03
C SER A 115 24.57 -8.10 -13.00
N PHE A 116 24.94 -6.90 -13.44
CA PHE A 116 25.08 -5.74 -12.54
C PHE A 116 23.73 -5.34 -11.94
N LEU A 117 22.69 -5.28 -12.77
CA LEU A 117 21.35 -4.86 -12.35
C LEU A 117 20.64 -5.88 -11.45
N SER A 118 21.11 -7.13 -11.38
CA SER A 118 20.58 -8.15 -10.45
C SER A 118 20.61 -7.75 -8.98
N ARG A 119 21.49 -6.80 -8.62
CA ARG A 119 21.56 -6.16 -7.30
C ARG A 119 20.23 -5.55 -6.88
N TYR A 120 19.45 -5.02 -7.83
CA TYR A 120 18.10 -4.52 -7.55
C TYR A 120 17.19 -5.62 -7.04
N GLY A 121 17.13 -6.76 -7.75
CA GLY A 121 16.32 -7.92 -7.35
C GLY A 121 16.72 -8.46 -5.97
N GLN A 122 18.03 -8.53 -5.69
CA GLN A 122 18.54 -8.94 -4.37
C GLN A 122 18.07 -7.98 -3.26
N ARG A 123 18.20 -6.67 -3.47
CA ARG A 123 17.79 -5.65 -2.50
C ARG A 123 16.28 -5.65 -2.24
N LEU A 124 15.46 -5.93 -3.26
CA LEU A 124 14.01 -6.11 -3.08
C LEU A 124 13.71 -7.27 -2.13
N LEU A 125 14.36 -8.43 -2.33
CA LEU A 125 14.16 -9.62 -1.49
C LEU A 125 14.64 -9.41 -0.05
N GLU A 126 15.73 -8.67 0.13
CA GLU A 126 16.27 -8.28 1.44
C GLU A 126 15.42 -7.20 2.13
N HIS A 127 14.58 -6.47 1.39
CA HIS A 127 13.79 -5.39 1.97
C HIS A 127 12.68 -5.97 2.86
N PRO A 128 12.67 -5.67 4.17
CA PRO A 128 11.79 -6.33 5.12
C PRO A 128 10.30 -6.10 4.81
N LEU A 129 9.95 -4.89 4.35
CA LEU A 129 8.54 -4.54 4.06
C LEU A 129 8.07 -5.06 2.70
N ILE A 130 8.83 -4.91 1.61
CA ILE A 130 8.44 -5.37 0.27
C ILE A 130 8.15 -6.87 0.30
N THR A 131 9.08 -7.68 0.82
CA THR A 131 8.89 -9.14 0.92
C THR A 131 7.69 -9.52 1.79
N ALA A 132 7.44 -8.81 2.89
CA ALA A 132 6.27 -9.07 3.73
C ALA A 132 4.94 -8.76 3.02
N LEU A 133 4.89 -7.66 2.27
CA LEU A 133 3.71 -7.21 1.54
C LEU A 133 3.37 -8.13 0.36
N MET A 134 4.38 -8.52 -0.42
CA MET A 134 4.19 -9.38 -1.61
C MET A 134 3.76 -10.81 -1.28
N THR A 135 4.12 -11.31 -0.10
CA THR A 135 3.91 -12.73 0.26
C THR A 135 2.68 -12.96 1.12
N ASP A 136 1.90 -11.93 1.39
CA ASP A 136 0.70 -12.05 2.19
C ASP A 136 -0.51 -12.42 1.32
N PRO A 137 -1.07 -13.63 1.48
CA PRO A 137 -2.21 -14.07 0.66
C PRO A 137 -3.53 -13.44 1.07
N HIS A 138 -3.58 -12.57 2.09
CA HIS A 138 -4.81 -12.16 2.75
C HIS A 138 -5.89 -11.64 1.78
N ARG A 139 -5.56 -10.76 0.83
CA ARG A 139 -6.56 -10.25 -0.14
C ARG A 139 -7.00 -11.28 -1.15
N ARG A 140 -6.12 -12.19 -1.59
CA ARG A 140 -6.51 -13.32 -2.43
C ARG A 140 -7.51 -14.21 -1.68
N ASP A 141 -7.24 -14.48 -0.40
CA ASP A 141 -8.11 -15.27 0.46
C ASP A 141 -9.45 -14.55 0.69
N LEU A 142 -9.43 -13.22 0.88
CA LEU A 142 -10.64 -12.38 1.03
C LEU A 142 -11.47 -12.35 -0.26
N ALA A 143 -10.84 -12.20 -1.43
CA ALA A 143 -11.52 -12.23 -2.72
C ALA A 143 -12.16 -13.60 -3.01
N LYS A 144 -11.51 -14.70 -2.58
CA LYS A 144 -12.12 -16.04 -2.64
C LYS A 144 -13.31 -16.16 -1.69
N ALA A 145 -13.20 -15.63 -0.47
CA ALA A 145 -14.30 -15.62 0.50
C ALA A 145 -15.50 -14.81 0.01
N ALA A 146 -15.28 -13.66 -0.65
CA ALA A 146 -16.34 -12.86 -1.24
C ALA A 146 -17.22 -13.65 -2.22
N LYS A 147 -16.60 -14.54 -3.02
CA LYS A 147 -17.32 -15.41 -3.97
C LYS A 147 -18.24 -16.44 -3.29
N SER A 148 -18.04 -16.73 -2.01
CA SER A 148 -18.89 -17.67 -1.26
C SER A 148 -20.24 -17.08 -0.85
N GLY A 149 -20.39 -15.74 -0.88
CA GLY A 149 -21.59 -15.04 -0.43
C GLY A 149 -21.83 -15.07 1.08
N SER A 150 -20.93 -15.67 1.88
CA SER A 150 -21.07 -15.75 3.33
C SER A 150 -20.47 -14.51 4.01
N GLU A 151 -21.33 -13.65 4.55
CA GLU A 151 -20.93 -12.48 5.33
C GLU A 151 -20.13 -12.87 6.59
N ALA A 152 -20.49 -13.96 7.26
CA ALA A 152 -19.77 -14.48 8.41
C ALA A 152 -18.33 -14.90 8.04
N GLU A 153 -18.13 -15.52 6.87
CA GLU A 153 -16.80 -15.89 6.39
C GLU A 153 -15.98 -14.66 6.00
N LEU A 154 -16.60 -13.67 5.36
CA LEU A 154 -15.97 -12.39 5.05
C LEU A 154 -15.50 -11.68 6.32
N HIS A 155 -16.37 -11.50 7.31
CA HIS A 155 -16.03 -10.88 8.60
C HIS A 155 -14.92 -11.64 9.32
N ARG A 156 -14.97 -12.98 9.34
CA ARG A 156 -13.91 -13.81 9.89
C ARG A 156 -12.57 -13.54 9.21
N ARG A 157 -12.54 -13.49 7.88
CA ARG A 157 -11.31 -13.25 7.10
C ARG A 157 -10.77 -11.85 7.31
N VAL A 158 -11.60 -10.82 7.29
CA VAL A 158 -11.20 -9.43 7.58
C VAL A 158 -10.53 -9.33 8.96
N ASN A 159 -11.16 -9.89 9.99
CA ASN A 159 -10.62 -9.89 11.35
C ASN A 159 -9.29 -10.66 11.47
N GLN A 160 -9.16 -11.79 10.75
CA GLN A 160 -7.90 -12.53 10.69
C GLN A 160 -6.77 -11.75 9.99
N GLY A 161 -7.11 -10.99 8.95
CA GLY A 161 -6.19 -10.15 8.20
C GLY A 161 -5.67 -8.98 9.00
N TRP A 162 -6.57 -8.07 9.40
CA TRP A 162 -6.24 -6.84 10.12
C TRP A 162 -5.78 -7.06 11.55
N GLY A 163 -6.17 -8.18 12.18
CA GLY A 163 -5.68 -8.57 13.50
C GLY A 163 -4.35 -9.32 13.45
N ILE A 164 -4.43 -10.64 13.63
CA ILE A 164 -3.28 -11.52 13.89
C ILE A 164 -2.26 -11.52 12.74
N ARG A 165 -2.68 -11.42 11.48
CA ARG A 165 -1.77 -11.48 10.33
C ARG A 165 -1.00 -10.17 10.11
N VAL A 166 -1.65 -9.01 10.10
CA VAL A 166 -0.95 -7.71 9.99
C VAL A 166 0.02 -7.53 11.16
N MET A 167 -0.42 -7.80 12.39
CA MET A 167 0.45 -7.69 13.56
C MET A 167 1.58 -8.74 13.55
N GLY A 168 1.32 -9.98 13.12
CA GLY A 168 2.33 -11.04 13.08
C GLY A 168 3.33 -10.93 11.93
N ARG A 169 2.89 -10.48 10.74
CA ARG A 169 3.72 -10.43 9.52
C ARG A 169 4.30 -9.06 9.22
N LEU A 170 3.63 -7.96 9.56
CA LEU A 170 4.11 -6.60 9.24
C LEU A 170 4.79 -5.93 10.44
N ALA A 171 4.35 -6.17 11.68
CA ALA A 171 4.94 -5.46 12.83
C ALA A 171 6.44 -5.71 12.97
N LEU A 172 6.89 -6.96 12.87
CA LEU A 172 8.31 -7.27 13.00
C LEU A 172 9.16 -6.69 11.86
N PRO A 173 8.79 -6.80 10.57
CA PRO A 173 9.45 -6.08 9.49
C PRO A 173 9.46 -4.56 9.64
N VAL A 174 8.35 -3.95 10.06
CA VAL A 174 8.26 -2.51 10.34
C VAL A 174 9.23 -2.12 11.44
N ILE A 175 9.23 -2.85 12.57
CA ILE A 175 10.15 -2.62 13.68
C ILE A 175 11.61 -2.75 13.20
N ARG A 176 11.94 -3.79 12.43
CA ARG A 176 13.29 -3.97 11.87
C ARG A 176 13.68 -2.81 10.95
N ALA A 177 12.77 -2.34 10.09
CA ALA A 177 13.01 -1.21 9.20
C ALA A 177 13.24 0.09 10.01
N VAL A 178 12.38 0.37 10.99
CA VAL A 178 12.52 1.52 11.89
C VAL A 178 13.83 1.47 12.66
N LEU A 179 14.18 0.32 13.24
CA LEU A 179 15.46 0.15 13.96
C LEU A 179 16.67 0.32 13.04
N LYS A 180 16.59 -0.15 11.79
CA LYS A 180 17.65 0.03 10.78
C LYS A 180 17.87 1.52 10.48
N GLU A 181 16.80 2.29 10.29
CA GLU A 181 16.92 3.73 10.04
C GLU A 181 17.37 4.51 11.28
N LEU A 182 16.87 4.17 12.47
CA LEU A 182 17.32 4.79 13.73
C LEU A 182 18.81 4.55 14.02
N ARG A 183 19.34 3.38 13.62
CA ARG A 183 20.79 3.10 13.73
C ARG A 183 21.64 3.96 12.79
N LYS A 184 21.10 4.39 11.66
CA LYS A 184 21.80 5.27 10.71
C LYS A 184 21.75 6.72 11.16
N ASP A 185 20.57 7.20 11.54
CA ASP A 185 20.38 8.55 12.08
C ASP A 185 19.28 8.56 13.15
N PRO A 186 19.63 8.67 14.44
CA PRO A 186 18.64 8.73 15.53
C PRO A 186 17.71 9.95 15.45
N ARG A 187 18.12 11.03 14.77
CA ARG A 187 17.34 12.27 14.66
C ARG A 187 16.11 12.12 13.78
N ILE A 188 16.05 11.06 12.96
CA ILE A 188 14.91 10.77 12.10
C ILE A 188 13.61 10.60 12.89
N LEU A 189 13.69 10.17 14.16
CA LEU A 189 12.53 10.08 15.05
C LEU A 189 11.91 11.46 15.28
N THR A 190 12.74 12.47 15.50
CA THR A 190 12.31 13.87 15.68
C THR A 190 11.68 14.40 14.41
N ASP A 191 12.24 14.10 13.24
CA ASP A 191 11.69 14.51 11.95
C ASP A 191 10.34 13.86 11.67
N TRP A 192 10.20 12.56 11.97
CA TRP A 192 8.92 11.85 11.86
C TRP A 192 7.88 12.41 12.84
N LEU A 193 8.25 12.61 14.11
CA LEU A 193 7.35 13.22 15.10
C LEU A 193 6.94 14.64 14.68
N ASN A 194 7.84 15.42 14.09
CA ASN A 194 7.54 16.74 13.55
C ASN A 194 6.65 16.68 12.30
N MET A 195 6.82 15.67 11.44
CA MET A 195 5.96 15.42 10.29
C MET A 195 4.55 15.02 10.73
N PHE A 196 4.42 14.02 11.61
CA PHE A 196 3.13 13.61 12.17
C PHE A 196 2.48 14.73 12.99
N GLY A 197 3.26 15.46 13.79
CA GLY A 197 2.80 16.63 14.51
C GLY A 197 2.37 17.78 13.59
N ARG A 198 2.94 17.91 12.38
CA ARG A 198 2.42 18.83 11.35
C ARG A 198 1.06 18.36 10.86
N TYR A 199 0.90 17.08 10.51
CA TYR A 199 -0.41 16.52 10.17
C TYR A 199 -1.43 16.77 11.29
N CYS A 200 -1.11 16.42 12.54
CA CYS A 200 -2.02 16.65 13.66
C CYS A 200 -2.32 18.15 13.90
N ARG A 201 -1.36 19.06 13.70
CA ARG A 201 -1.58 20.52 13.82
C ARG A 201 -2.38 21.13 12.68
N PHE A 202 -2.35 20.54 11.48
CA PHE A 202 -3.24 20.94 10.39
C PHE A 202 -4.69 20.46 10.59
N TYR A 203 -4.91 19.53 11.52
CA TYR A 203 -6.21 18.95 11.84
C TYR A 203 -6.67 19.18 13.29
N ALA A 204 -5.95 20.02 14.06
CA ALA A 204 -6.32 20.48 15.41
C ALA A 204 -6.75 21.95 15.36
#